data_AF-A0AAD9QWC5-F1
#
_entry.id   AF-A0AAD9QWC5-F1
#
_cell.length_a   1.000
_cell.length_b   1.000
_cell.length_c   1.000
_cell.angle_alpha   90.00
_cell.angle_beta   90.00
_cell.angle_gamma   90.00
#
_symmetry.space_group_name_H-M   'P 1'
#
loop_
_entity.id
_entity.type
_entity.pdbx_description
1 polymer ?
#
loop_
_entity_poly.entity_id
_entity_poly.type
_entity_poly.pdbx_seq_one_letter_code
_entity_poly.pdbx_strand_id
1 'polypeptide(L)'
;MTSHGLGPCEGGGWTLILKIDGTKATFSFSSKLWSNYDTWNILGGRTGFDSQETKLPTYWNTPFTKICLAMKIGQQMNFITINRKADSLHSLIADGEYRATTLGRDEWKSLIGTEGSLQRYCNKEGFNPSCIGDNAKARIGIVGNNENVCSTCDSFVGFGGGGHPFYNSITCGNSAVENADNGLKKIKAMGYILVQ
;
A
#
# COMPACT_ATOMS: atom_id res chain seq x y z
N MET A 1 -21.33 -14.63 -9.87
CA MET A 1 -20.00 -14.44 -9.26
C MET A 1 -20.15 -14.71 -7.78
N THR A 2 -19.67 -15.85 -7.32
CA THR A 2 -19.84 -16.32 -5.93
C THR A 2 -19.04 -15.43 -4.98
N SER A 3 -19.69 -15.01 -3.90
CA SER A 3 -19.29 -14.03 -2.90
C SER A 3 -18.25 -14.54 -1.89
N HIS A 4 -17.21 -15.23 -2.36
CA HIS A 4 -16.01 -15.47 -1.53
C HIS A 4 -15.03 -14.33 -1.86
N GLY A 5 -14.97 -13.20 -1.19
CA GLY A 5 -15.47 -12.75 0.10
C GLY A 5 -14.46 -11.65 0.40
N LEU A 6 -14.85 -10.39 0.30
CA LEU A 6 -13.93 -9.24 0.43
C LEU A 6 -13.33 -9.12 1.84
N GLY A 7 -13.59 -10.09 2.73
CA GLY A 7 -13.07 -10.17 4.09
C GLY A 7 -13.43 -8.92 4.90
N PRO A 8 -12.47 -8.24 5.56
CA PRO A 8 -12.75 -6.96 6.24
C PRO A 8 -13.32 -5.86 5.32
N CYS A 9 -13.19 -6.00 4.00
CA CYS A 9 -13.85 -5.14 3.02
C CYS A 9 -15.23 -5.68 2.59
N GLU A 10 -15.92 -6.43 3.45
CA GLU A 10 -17.29 -6.88 3.23
C GLU A 10 -18.29 -5.71 3.28
N GLY A 11 -19.43 -5.91 2.61
CA GLY A 11 -20.41 -4.85 2.32
C GLY A 11 -20.33 -4.38 0.86
N GLY A 12 -21.47 -4.14 0.23
CA GLY A 12 -21.52 -3.65 -1.16
C GLY A 12 -21.06 -2.19 -1.29
N GLY A 13 -20.79 -1.74 -2.52
CA GLY A 13 -20.53 -0.32 -2.81
C GLY A 13 -19.07 0.10 -2.85
N TRP A 14 -18.12 -0.84 -2.80
CA TRP A 14 -16.69 -0.52 -3.00
C TRP A 14 -16.40 -0.08 -4.43
N THR A 15 -15.79 1.08 -4.56
CA THR A 15 -15.33 1.64 -5.83
C THR A 15 -13.84 1.39 -5.99
N LEU A 16 -13.44 0.64 -7.04
CA LEU A 16 -12.04 0.46 -7.39
C LEU A 16 -11.41 1.81 -7.78
N ILE A 17 -10.21 2.06 -7.26
CA ILE A 17 -9.43 3.26 -7.58
C ILE A 17 -8.18 2.92 -8.38
N LEU A 18 -7.39 2.00 -7.83
CA LEU A 18 -6.01 1.77 -8.25
C LEU A 18 -5.65 0.30 -8.13
N LYS A 19 -4.91 -0.21 -9.11
CA LYS A 19 -4.26 -1.51 -9.09
C LYS A 19 -2.77 -1.32 -9.35
N ILE A 20 -1.93 -1.88 -8.49
CA ILE A 20 -0.47 -1.70 -8.52
C ILE A 20 0.22 -3.05 -8.61
N ASP A 21 1.09 -3.22 -9.59
CA ASP A 21 1.92 -4.41 -9.69
C ASP A 21 3.26 -4.15 -8.99
N GLY A 22 3.48 -4.81 -7.85
CA GLY A 22 4.69 -4.63 -7.04
C GLY A 22 6.00 -4.97 -7.75
N THR A 23 5.93 -5.62 -8.93
CA THR A 23 7.07 -5.91 -9.79
C THR A 23 7.46 -4.74 -10.70
N LYS A 24 6.59 -3.73 -10.86
CA LYS A 24 6.76 -2.61 -11.79
C LYS A 24 7.00 -1.29 -11.08
N ALA A 25 7.77 -0.41 -11.73
CA ALA A 25 8.09 0.91 -11.22
C ALA A 25 6.98 1.96 -11.43
N THR A 26 5.90 1.60 -12.15
CA THR A 26 4.78 2.48 -12.55
C THR A 26 4.27 3.33 -11.38
N PHE A 27 4.00 2.67 -10.26
CA PHE A 27 3.53 3.31 -9.02
C PHE A 27 4.57 3.23 -7.92
N SER A 28 5.86 3.39 -8.23
CA SER A 28 6.89 3.64 -7.20
C SER A 28 6.56 4.88 -6.37
N PHE A 29 7.15 5.01 -5.17
CA PHE A 29 6.91 6.16 -4.30
C PHE A 29 7.03 7.51 -5.02
N SER A 30 8.06 7.70 -5.85
CA SER A 30 8.33 8.96 -6.56
C SER A 30 7.51 9.16 -7.84
N SER A 31 6.64 8.22 -8.21
CA SER A 31 5.84 8.33 -9.44
C SER A 31 4.94 9.57 -9.42
N LYS A 32 4.94 10.32 -10.52
CA LYS A 32 4.04 11.47 -10.71
C LYS A 32 2.57 11.04 -10.80
N LEU A 33 2.30 9.75 -11.04
CA LEU A 33 0.94 9.22 -11.06
C LEU A 33 0.22 9.36 -9.71
N TRP A 34 0.94 9.55 -8.60
CA TRP A 34 0.33 9.79 -7.29
C TRP A 34 -0.25 11.21 -7.14
N SER A 35 0.27 12.19 -7.87
CA SER A 35 -0.09 13.61 -7.69
C SER A 35 -0.71 14.27 -8.92
N ASN A 36 -0.69 13.61 -10.09
CA ASN A 36 -1.38 14.10 -11.29
C ASN A 36 -2.81 13.57 -11.41
N TYR A 37 -3.54 14.13 -12.39
CA TYR A 37 -4.89 13.72 -12.78
C TYR A 37 -4.90 12.78 -14.00
N ASP A 38 -3.74 12.20 -14.35
CA ASP A 38 -3.64 11.29 -15.49
C ASP A 38 -4.17 9.91 -15.11
N THR A 39 -4.87 9.26 -16.04
CA THR A 39 -5.26 7.85 -15.94
C THR A 39 -4.11 6.93 -16.34
N TRP A 40 -4.18 5.66 -15.90
CA TRP A 40 -3.30 4.60 -16.38
C TRP A 40 -4.10 3.35 -16.69
N ASN A 41 -3.94 2.79 -17.89
CA ASN A 41 -4.58 1.54 -18.33
C ASN A 41 -6.04 1.38 -17.84
N ILE A 42 -6.93 2.27 -18.29
CA ILE A 42 -8.33 2.29 -17.84
C ILE A 42 -9.09 0.98 -18.12
N LEU A 43 -8.68 0.23 -19.16
CA LEU A 43 -9.27 -1.06 -19.49
C LEU A 43 -8.99 -2.11 -18.40
N GLY A 44 -7.86 -1.99 -17.70
CA GLY A 44 -7.54 -2.80 -16.52
C GLY A 44 -8.50 -2.60 -15.36
N GLY A 45 -9.32 -1.55 -15.35
CA GLY A 45 -10.39 -1.36 -14.35
C GLY A 45 -11.68 -2.13 -14.64
N ARG A 46 -11.83 -2.75 -15.82
CA ARG A 46 -13.06 -3.49 -16.20
C ARG A 46 -13.11 -4.90 -15.62
N THR A 47 -11.99 -5.38 -15.10
CA THR A 47 -11.80 -6.71 -14.52
C THR A 47 -11.63 -6.59 -13.00
N GLY A 48 -11.91 -7.68 -12.27
CA GLY A 48 -11.79 -7.74 -10.82
C GLY A 48 -10.34 -7.84 -10.32
N PHE A 49 -10.07 -8.75 -9.38
CA PHE A 49 -8.73 -8.96 -8.79
C PHE A 49 -7.75 -9.72 -9.72
N ASP A 50 -7.45 -9.13 -10.87
CA ASP A 50 -6.46 -9.59 -11.84
C ASP A 50 -5.11 -8.88 -11.67
N SER A 51 -4.15 -9.18 -12.54
CA SER A 51 -2.77 -8.66 -12.46
C SER A 51 -2.51 -7.48 -13.40
N GLN A 52 -3.55 -6.76 -13.83
CA GLN A 52 -3.40 -5.60 -14.69
C GLN A 52 -3.38 -4.32 -13.85
N GLU A 53 -2.32 -3.52 -13.97
CA GLU A 53 -2.24 -2.21 -13.33
C GLU A 53 -3.32 -1.28 -13.89
N THR A 54 -3.86 -0.41 -13.04
CA THR A 54 -4.79 0.65 -13.48
C THR A 54 -4.79 1.81 -12.50
N LYS A 55 -5.03 3.01 -13.01
CA LYS A 55 -5.40 4.21 -12.24
C LYS A 55 -6.62 4.82 -12.91
N LEU A 56 -7.73 4.81 -12.18
CA LEU A 56 -9.03 5.26 -12.67
C LEU A 56 -9.33 6.70 -12.23
N PRO A 57 -10.23 7.43 -12.92
CA PRO A 57 -10.66 8.77 -12.50
C PRO A 57 -11.26 8.83 -11.09
N THR A 58 -11.75 7.69 -10.58
CA THR A 58 -12.20 7.53 -9.19
C THR A 58 -11.09 7.83 -8.17
N TYR A 59 -9.81 7.85 -8.59
CA TYR A 59 -8.68 8.25 -7.74
C TYR A 59 -8.76 9.69 -7.23
N TRP A 60 -9.29 10.61 -8.05
CA TRP A 60 -9.37 12.02 -7.69
C TRP A 60 -10.80 12.57 -7.58
N ASN A 61 -11.81 11.80 -8.01
CA ASN A 61 -13.21 12.25 -8.07
C ASN A 61 -14.17 11.49 -7.14
N THR A 62 -13.69 10.61 -6.27
CA THR A 62 -14.56 9.79 -5.40
C THR A 62 -14.32 10.12 -3.93
N PRO A 63 -15.23 10.87 -3.27
CA PRO A 63 -15.25 11.02 -1.83
C PRO A 63 -15.53 9.68 -1.15
N PHE A 64 -14.95 9.49 0.04
CA PHE A 64 -15.11 8.25 0.79
C PHE A 64 -14.96 8.45 2.30
N THR A 65 -15.35 7.42 3.04
CA THR A 65 -15.18 7.30 4.50
C THR A 65 -14.33 6.10 4.90
N LYS A 66 -14.15 5.13 3.99
CA LYS A 66 -13.32 3.95 4.21
C LYS A 66 -12.46 3.64 3.00
N ILE A 67 -11.31 3.05 3.27
CA ILE A 67 -10.39 2.51 2.26
C ILE A 67 -10.23 1.02 2.51
N CYS A 68 -10.44 0.22 1.48
CA CYS A 68 -10.08 -1.18 1.44
C CYS A 68 -8.74 -1.33 0.73
N LEU A 69 -7.79 -1.97 1.41
CA LEU A 69 -6.51 -2.32 0.85
C LEU A 69 -6.41 -3.83 0.72
N ALA A 70 -5.93 -4.29 -0.43
CA ALA A 70 -5.84 -5.70 -0.75
C ALA A 70 -4.50 -6.02 -1.40
N MET A 71 -3.90 -7.16 -1.03
CA MET A 71 -2.68 -7.67 -1.64
C MET A 71 -2.85 -9.14 -2.03
N LYS A 72 -2.60 -9.42 -3.31
CA LYS A 72 -2.57 -10.77 -3.86
C LYS A 72 -1.14 -11.26 -4.03
N ILE A 73 -0.84 -12.39 -3.39
CA ILE A 73 0.47 -13.06 -3.43
C ILE A 73 0.21 -14.52 -3.85
N GLY A 74 0.62 -14.87 -5.07
CA GLY A 74 0.23 -16.15 -5.68
C GLY A 74 -1.30 -16.27 -5.78
N GLN A 75 -1.86 -17.26 -5.09
CA GLN A 75 -3.31 -17.48 -5.01
C GLN A 75 -3.95 -16.86 -3.76
N GLN A 76 -3.15 -16.40 -2.79
CA GLN A 76 -3.65 -15.83 -1.55
C GLN A 76 -4.04 -14.37 -1.76
N MET A 77 -5.15 -13.96 -1.15
CA MET A 77 -5.61 -12.58 -1.13
C MET A 77 -5.87 -12.17 0.32
N ASN A 78 -5.21 -11.12 0.79
CA ASN A 78 -5.39 -10.59 2.14
C ASN A 78 -5.83 -9.13 2.08
N PHE A 79 -6.76 -8.76 2.96
CA PHE A 79 -7.41 -7.46 2.97
C PHE A 79 -7.24 -6.80 4.34
N ILE A 80 -7.18 -5.47 4.35
CA ILE A 80 -7.35 -4.64 5.55
C ILE A 80 -8.22 -3.43 5.23
N THR A 81 -8.82 -2.82 6.24
CA THR A 81 -9.68 -1.63 6.07
C THR A 81 -9.19 -0.47 6.93
N ILE A 82 -9.17 0.73 6.37
CA ILE A 82 -8.87 1.98 7.07
C ILE A 82 -10.14 2.84 7.10
N ASN A 83 -10.57 3.25 8.29
CA ASN A 83 -11.61 4.26 8.45
C ASN A 83 -10.99 5.66 8.31
N ARG A 84 -11.18 6.30 7.15
CA ARG A 84 -10.63 7.62 6.85
C ARG A 84 -11.56 8.37 5.89
N LYS A 85 -12.03 9.54 6.31
CA LYS A 85 -12.78 10.45 5.45
C LYS A 85 -11.83 11.30 4.61
N ALA A 86 -12.09 11.40 3.30
CA ALA A 86 -11.41 12.31 2.39
C ALA A 86 -12.28 12.57 1.14
N ASP A 87 -12.01 13.68 0.44
CA ASP A 87 -12.72 14.04 -0.79
C ASP A 87 -12.28 13.19 -1.99
N SER A 88 -11.06 12.64 -1.93
CA SER A 88 -10.53 11.63 -2.86
C SER A 88 -9.18 11.09 -2.37
N LEU A 89 -8.69 10.00 -2.97
CA LEU A 89 -7.38 9.46 -2.59
C LEU A 89 -6.28 10.42 -3.01
N HIS A 90 -6.43 11.08 -4.17
CA HIS A 90 -5.57 12.17 -4.60
C HIS A 90 -5.43 13.26 -3.53
N SER A 91 -6.55 13.83 -3.06
CA SER A 91 -6.53 14.90 -2.03
C SER A 91 -5.86 14.47 -0.72
N LEU A 92 -5.88 13.16 -0.42
CA LEU A 92 -5.32 12.60 0.80
C LEU A 92 -3.82 12.37 0.74
N ILE A 93 -3.23 12.16 -0.45
CA ILE A 93 -1.82 11.74 -0.58
C ILE A 93 -0.96 12.58 -1.53
N ALA A 94 -1.56 13.35 -2.44
CA ALA A 94 -0.85 14.03 -3.53
C ALA A 94 0.12 15.13 -3.07
N ASP A 95 -0.12 15.75 -1.92
CA ASP A 95 0.77 16.77 -1.35
C ASP A 95 2.04 16.19 -0.72
N GLY A 96 2.11 14.86 -0.56
CA GLY A 96 3.25 14.19 0.04
C GLY A 96 3.32 14.28 1.56
N GLU A 97 2.35 14.92 2.21
CA GLU A 97 2.34 15.10 3.66
C GLU A 97 1.99 13.79 4.38
N TYR A 98 2.69 13.54 5.49
CA TYR A 98 2.46 12.37 6.32
C TYR A 98 1.15 12.50 7.11
N ARG A 99 0.33 11.44 7.09
CA ARG A 99 -0.91 11.36 7.87
C ARG A 99 -1.02 9.98 8.51
N ALA A 100 -1.03 9.95 9.83
CA ALA A 100 -1.05 8.70 10.59
C ALA A 100 -2.37 7.92 10.47
N THR A 101 -2.27 6.60 10.56
CA THR A 101 -3.37 5.68 10.89
C THR A 101 -3.13 5.08 12.28
N THR A 102 -4.07 4.28 12.77
CA THR A 102 -3.99 3.60 14.07
C THR A 102 -4.36 2.12 13.93
N LEU A 103 -3.96 1.48 12.82
CA LEU A 103 -4.28 0.07 12.57
C LEU A 103 -3.39 -0.87 13.39
N GLY A 104 -2.15 -0.46 13.63
CA GLY A 104 -1.15 -1.29 14.26
C GLY A 104 -0.41 -2.19 13.28
N ARG A 105 0.78 -2.59 13.72
CA ARG A 105 1.75 -3.36 12.95
C ARG A 105 1.20 -4.67 12.39
N ASP A 106 0.52 -5.45 13.23
CA ASP A 106 0.06 -6.79 12.87
C ASP A 106 -1.00 -6.73 11.76
N GLU A 107 -1.86 -5.72 11.79
CA GLU A 107 -2.84 -5.48 10.73
C GLU A 107 -2.14 -5.21 9.39
N TRP A 108 -1.15 -4.32 9.35
CA TRP A 108 -0.38 -4.11 8.11
C TRP A 108 0.33 -5.36 7.62
N LYS A 109 0.95 -6.13 8.53
CA LYS A 109 1.62 -7.39 8.18
C LYS A 109 0.64 -8.45 7.66
N SER A 110 -0.63 -8.42 8.09
CA SER A 110 -1.65 -9.36 7.63
C SER A 110 -1.87 -9.32 6.11
N LEU A 111 -1.61 -8.18 5.44
CA LEU A 111 -1.63 -8.09 3.97
C LEU A 111 -0.68 -9.09 3.29
N ILE A 112 0.40 -9.46 3.98
CA ILE A 112 1.41 -10.40 3.48
C ILE A 112 1.14 -11.83 3.96
N GLY A 113 0.29 -12.00 4.97
CA GLY A 113 0.05 -13.27 5.64
C GLY A 113 1.19 -13.67 6.57
N THR A 114 1.40 -14.97 6.74
CA THR A 114 2.41 -15.54 7.66
C THR A 114 3.85 -15.14 7.32
N GLU A 115 4.08 -14.73 6.08
CA GLU A 115 5.40 -14.31 5.59
C GLU A 115 5.73 -12.84 5.87
N GLY A 116 4.79 -12.07 6.43
CA GLY A 116 5.00 -10.66 6.74
C GLY A 116 6.17 -10.45 7.70
N SER A 117 7.06 -9.51 7.36
CA SER A 117 8.23 -9.17 8.15
C SER A 117 8.43 -7.66 8.20
N LEU A 118 8.83 -7.12 9.35
CA LEU A 118 9.15 -5.70 9.48
C LEU A 118 10.18 -5.56 10.61
N GLN A 119 10.98 -4.50 10.65
CA GLN A 119 11.83 -4.21 11.82
C GLN A 119 10.96 -3.63 12.94
N ARG A 120 11.29 -3.88 14.21
CA ARG A 120 10.33 -3.87 15.34
C ARG A 120 9.87 -2.49 15.84
N TYR A 121 10.66 -1.42 15.69
CA TYR A 121 10.50 -0.23 16.53
C TYR A 121 9.81 0.94 15.85
N CYS A 122 10.41 1.59 14.84
CA CYS A 122 9.63 2.57 14.08
C CYS A 122 8.41 1.84 13.50
N ASN A 123 7.22 2.29 13.86
CA ASN A 123 5.95 1.76 13.39
C ASN A 123 5.15 2.90 12.76
N LYS A 124 5.82 3.70 11.94
CA LYS A 124 5.23 4.89 11.32
C LYS A 124 4.30 4.43 10.19
N GLU A 125 3.01 4.37 10.50
CA GLU A 125 1.95 3.90 9.60
C GLU A 125 1.10 5.04 9.05
N GLY A 126 0.45 4.79 7.92
CA GLY A 126 -0.59 5.64 7.33
C GLY A 126 -0.29 6.05 5.89
N PHE A 127 -0.51 7.33 5.60
CA PHE A 127 -0.33 7.93 4.28
C PHE A 127 0.99 8.70 4.22
N ASN A 128 1.73 8.50 3.13
CA ASN A 128 3.10 9.00 2.94
C ASN A 128 4.07 8.73 4.12
N PRO A 129 4.04 7.57 4.81
CA PRO A 129 5.08 7.26 5.80
C PRO A 129 6.45 7.18 5.12
N SER A 130 7.39 7.96 5.64
CA SER A 130 8.77 8.01 5.16
C SER A 130 9.73 8.28 6.31
N CYS A 131 10.92 7.71 6.20
CA CYS A 131 12.11 8.10 6.95
C CYS A 131 12.98 9.08 6.14
N ILE A 132 14.04 9.61 6.75
CA ILE A 132 14.88 10.66 6.17
C ILE A 132 15.61 10.14 4.91
N GLY A 133 15.78 10.99 3.90
CA GLY A 133 16.56 10.67 2.71
C GLY A 133 16.00 9.48 1.93
N ASP A 134 16.85 8.52 1.59
CA ASP A 134 16.49 7.36 0.77
C ASP A 134 16.05 6.13 1.57
N ASN A 135 15.73 6.29 2.86
CA ASN A 135 15.21 5.20 3.69
C ASN A 135 13.82 4.73 3.23
N ALA A 136 13.38 3.58 3.77
CA ALA A 136 12.11 2.96 3.44
C ALA A 136 10.94 3.94 3.54
N LYS A 137 10.07 3.90 2.54
CA LYS A 137 8.93 4.79 2.38
C LYS A 137 7.80 4.09 1.61
N ALA A 138 6.57 4.50 1.88
CA ALA A 138 5.38 4.04 1.17
C ALA A 138 4.39 5.20 0.99
N ARG A 139 3.51 5.13 -0.02
CA ARG A 139 2.40 6.07 -0.16
C ARG A 139 1.25 5.74 0.77
N ILE A 140 1.02 4.45 0.99
CA ILE A 140 0.06 3.93 1.96
C ILE A 140 0.70 2.68 2.56
N GLY A 141 0.99 2.68 3.86
CA GLY A 141 1.72 1.57 4.45
C GLY A 141 2.20 1.81 5.88
N ILE A 142 3.15 0.98 6.29
CA ILE A 142 3.93 1.11 7.51
C ILE A 142 5.41 0.99 7.17
N VAL A 143 6.24 1.80 7.82
CA VAL A 143 7.72 1.69 7.74
C VAL A 143 8.30 1.41 9.12
N GLY A 144 9.43 0.70 9.16
CA GLY A 144 10.11 0.38 10.41
C GLY A 144 11.61 0.17 10.35
N ASN A 145 12.23 0.22 11.53
CA ASN A 145 13.67 0.03 11.79
C ASN A 145 13.92 -0.62 13.16
N ASN A 146 15.19 -0.79 13.49
CA ASN A 146 15.66 -1.37 14.75
C ASN A 146 15.91 -0.30 15.84
N GLU A 147 15.81 0.99 15.52
CA GLU A 147 15.96 2.10 16.47
C GLU A 147 14.60 2.67 16.92
N ASN A 148 14.55 3.32 18.07
CA ASN A 148 13.32 3.95 18.57
C ASN A 148 12.91 5.22 17.77
N VAL A 149 13.78 5.71 16.88
CA VAL A 149 13.56 6.94 16.11
C VAL A 149 13.28 6.59 14.65
N CYS A 150 12.23 7.17 14.08
CA CYS A 150 11.86 7.01 12.68
C CYS A 150 12.71 7.88 11.73
N SER A 151 14.03 7.70 11.75
CA SER A 151 14.97 8.38 10.86
C SER A 151 15.60 7.46 9.82
N THR A 152 15.85 6.19 10.17
CA THR A 152 16.61 5.19 9.40
C THR A 152 15.77 3.94 9.14
N CYS A 153 14.59 4.11 8.54
CA CYS A 153 13.70 2.99 8.20
C CYS A 153 14.33 2.07 7.17
N ASP A 154 14.37 0.78 7.46
CA ASP A 154 14.96 -0.25 6.61
C ASP A 154 13.93 -1.29 6.14
N SER A 155 12.65 -1.03 6.41
CA SER A 155 11.56 -1.92 6.03
C SER A 155 10.24 -1.22 5.82
N PHE A 156 9.39 -1.82 5.00
CA PHE A 156 8.02 -1.40 4.83
C PHE A 156 7.09 -2.57 4.46
N VAL A 157 5.82 -2.40 4.78
CA VAL A 157 4.70 -3.12 4.17
C VAL A 157 3.75 -2.08 3.60
N GLY A 158 3.38 -2.18 2.33
CA GLY A 158 2.42 -1.23 1.75
C GLY A 158 2.47 -1.08 0.25
N PHE A 159 1.90 0.04 -0.19
CA PHE A 159 1.64 0.44 -1.57
C PHE A 159 2.43 1.70 -1.88
N GLY A 160 2.95 1.81 -3.11
CA GLY A 160 3.81 2.92 -3.49
C GLY A 160 5.15 2.92 -2.78
N GLY A 161 5.75 1.74 -2.63
CA GLY A 161 7.03 1.52 -1.96
C GLY A 161 8.21 2.17 -2.68
N GLY A 162 9.27 2.44 -1.91
CA GLY A 162 10.54 2.94 -2.38
C GLY A 162 11.61 2.98 -1.28
N GLY A 163 12.82 3.41 -1.64
CA GLY A 163 13.94 3.58 -0.71
C GLY A 163 14.64 2.29 -0.28
N HIS A 164 15.67 2.41 0.55
CA HIS A 164 16.45 1.32 1.14
C HIS A 164 15.51 0.27 1.77
N PRO A 165 15.84 -1.03 1.68
CA PRO A 165 17.02 -1.65 1.06
C PRO A 165 16.93 -1.84 -0.46
N PHE A 166 15.72 -1.81 -1.02
CA PHE A 166 15.45 -2.35 -2.35
C PHE A 166 15.03 -1.28 -3.37
N TYR A 167 15.09 0.00 -3.00
CA TYR A 167 14.72 1.17 -3.79
C TYR A 167 13.37 0.96 -4.50
N ASN A 168 13.32 1.15 -5.81
CA ASN A 168 12.08 0.98 -6.59
C ASN A 168 11.86 -0.47 -7.06
N SER A 169 12.61 -1.45 -6.55
CA SER A 169 12.47 -2.85 -6.98
C SER A 169 11.30 -3.58 -6.31
N ILE A 170 10.64 -2.98 -5.33
CA ILE A 170 9.32 -3.40 -4.81
C ILE A 170 8.46 -2.15 -4.63
N THR A 171 7.37 -2.03 -5.37
CA THR A 171 6.43 -0.90 -5.26
C THR A 171 5.15 -1.26 -4.51
N CYS A 172 4.86 -2.55 -4.33
CA CYS A 172 3.75 -3.06 -3.55
C CYS A 172 4.13 -4.40 -2.93
N GLY A 173 3.89 -4.57 -1.62
CA GLY A 173 4.23 -5.79 -0.88
C GLY A 173 5.04 -5.49 0.37
N ASN A 174 6.08 -6.30 0.62
CA ASN A 174 6.90 -6.23 1.82
C ASN A 174 8.40 -6.27 1.53
N SER A 175 9.10 -5.28 2.08
CA SER A 175 10.55 -5.17 2.10
C SER A 175 11.03 -5.18 3.55
N ALA A 176 11.91 -6.13 3.91
CA ALA A 176 12.55 -6.20 5.22
C ALA A 176 13.96 -6.77 5.09
N VAL A 177 14.91 -6.28 5.91
CA VAL A 177 16.31 -6.76 5.94
C VAL A 177 16.61 -7.59 7.19
N GLU A 178 17.88 -7.93 7.40
CA GLU A 178 18.37 -8.60 8.61
C GLU A 178 17.90 -7.89 9.88
N ASN A 179 17.60 -8.66 10.94
CA ASN A 179 17.01 -8.20 12.21
C ASN A 179 15.55 -7.71 12.14
N ALA A 180 14.84 -7.95 11.04
CA ALA A 180 13.39 -7.92 11.00
C ALA A 180 12.76 -9.07 11.80
N ASP A 181 11.52 -8.90 12.24
CA ASP A 181 10.85 -9.84 13.13
C ASP A 181 10.50 -11.21 12.51
N ASN A 182 10.53 -11.32 11.18
CA ASN A 182 10.34 -12.56 10.44
C ASN A 182 11.41 -12.72 9.33
N GLY A 183 12.61 -12.22 9.59
CA GLY A 183 13.76 -12.32 8.69
C GLY A 183 13.67 -11.47 7.43
N LEU A 184 14.66 -11.61 6.55
CA LEU A 184 14.74 -10.87 5.29
C LEU A 184 13.59 -11.27 4.36
N LYS A 185 12.84 -10.27 3.88
CA LYS A 185 11.74 -10.47 2.93
C LYS A 185 11.84 -9.49 1.77
N LYS A 186 11.65 -10.01 0.56
CA LYS A 186 11.52 -9.25 -0.68
C LYS A 186 10.26 -9.71 -1.42
N ILE A 187 9.09 -9.45 -0.83
CA ILE A 187 7.81 -9.96 -1.33
C ILE A 187 7.14 -8.89 -2.18
N LYS A 188 6.81 -9.25 -3.41
CA LYS A 188 6.05 -8.41 -4.34
C LYS A 188 4.61 -8.90 -4.37
N ALA A 189 3.67 -7.98 -4.29
CA ALA A 189 2.24 -8.28 -4.36
C ALA A 189 1.59 -7.51 -5.51
N MET A 190 0.49 -8.06 -6.01
CA MET A 190 -0.47 -7.27 -6.77
C MET A 190 -1.39 -6.57 -5.77
N GLY A 191 -1.34 -5.24 -5.75
CA GLY A 191 -2.09 -4.40 -4.82
C GLY A 191 -3.37 -3.85 -5.44
N TYR A 192 -4.42 -3.75 -4.62
CA TYR A 192 -5.70 -3.15 -4.99
C TYR A 192 -6.13 -2.14 -3.93
N ILE A 193 -6.62 -0.98 -4.37
CA ILE A 193 -7.16 0.05 -3.50
C ILE A 193 -8.59 0.33 -3.94
N LEU A 194 -9.53 0.18 -3.01
CA LEU A 194 -10.94 0.49 -3.19
C LEU A 194 -11.42 1.42 -2.08
N VAL A 195 -12.51 2.15 -2.31
CA VAL A 195 -13.10 3.06 -1.32
C VAL A 195 -14.62 2.94 -1.22
N GLN A 196 -15.16 3.34 -0.07
CA GLN A 196 -16.59 3.36 0.25
C GLN A 196 -16.94 4.62 1.06
#